data_AF-A0A2V5TL81-F1
#
_entry.id   AF-A0A2V5TL81-F1
#
_cell.length_a   1.000
_cell.length_b   1.000
_cell.length_c   1.000
_cell.angle_alpha   90.00
_cell.angle_beta   90.00
_cell.angle_gamma   90.00
#
_symmetry.space_group_name_H-M   'P 1'
#
loop_
_entity.id
_entity.type
_entity.pdbx_description
1 polymer ?
#
loop_
_entity_poly.entity_id
_entity_poly.type
_entity_poly.pdbx_seq_one_letter_code
_entity_poly.pdbx_strand_id
1 'polypeptide(L)'
;MPTRLEDKAMSIKTAINKINTKSHTIKEPSELKQLACELRESYESVVGLIKAAREKSREALAEAILCGQKLKRTKELVGPGGWVKWLQENCPQISRQTALKWMKLGSHNLQILSTSYGLRQAYIALGIIDEDQPSKPKPTAGRKLNTPPTVKPSLSPAVS
;
A
#
# COMPACT_ATOMS: atom_id res chain seq x y z
N MET A 1 9.27 33.14 42.87
CA MET A 1 9.53 33.23 41.42
C MET A 1 9.05 31.93 40.79
N PRO A 2 7.83 31.88 40.22
CA PRO A 2 7.30 30.68 39.59
C PRO A 2 8.13 30.34 38.35
N THR A 3 8.44 29.06 38.18
CA THR A 3 9.38 28.60 37.15
C THR A 3 8.67 28.43 35.81
N ARG A 4 9.39 28.68 34.71
CA ARG A 4 8.95 28.59 33.30
C ARG A 4 8.23 27.29 32.89
N LEU A 5 8.22 26.25 33.74
CA LEU A 5 7.43 25.03 33.59
C LEU A 5 5.98 25.19 34.06
N GLU A 6 5.73 26.00 35.10
CA GLU A 6 4.40 26.24 35.66
C GLU A 6 3.52 27.05 34.69
N ASP A 7 4.10 28.02 33.99
CA ASP A 7 3.41 28.80 32.94
C ASP A 7 2.98 27.93 31.75
N LYS A 8 3.80 26.95 31.36
CA LYS A 8 3.46 26.00 30.29
C LYS A 8 2.37 25.02 30.74
N ALA A 9 2.43 24.55 31.99
CA ALA A 9 1.40 23.69 32.56
C ALA A 9 0.06 24.42 32.71
N MET A 10 0.07 25.71 33.05
CA MET A 10 -1.13 26.55 33.15
C MET A 10 -1.73 26.86 31.76
N SER A 11 -0.89 27.07 30.75
CA SER A 11 -1.32 27.24 29.35
C SER A 11 -1.92 25.97 28.74
N ILE A 12 -1.34 24.79 29.04
CA ILE A 12 -1.87 23.49 28.61
C ILE A 12 -3.20 23.18 29.30
N LYS A 13 -3.32 23.43 30.61
CA LYS A 13 -4.60 23.28 31.34
C LYS A 13 -5.69 24.20 30.78
N THR A 14 -5.33 25.41 30.38
CA THR A 14 -6.24 26.37 29.73
C THR A 14 -6.66 25.90 28.34
N ALA A 15 -5.75 25.33 27.55
CA ALA A 15 -6.06 24.76 26.23
C ALA A 15 -6.95 23.51 26.33
N ILE A 16 -6.69 22.61 27.29
CA ILE A 16 -7.51 21.42 27.54
C ILE A 16 -8.92 21.81 28.00
N ASN A 17 -9.04 22.81 28.88
CA ASN A 17 -10.35 23.30 29.32
C ASN A 17 -11.13 23.95 28.16
N LYS A 18 -10.45 24.64 27.24
CA LYS A 18 -11.04 25.23 26.02
C LYS A 18 -11.55 24.18 25.02
N ILE A 19 -10.96 22.99 25.01
CA ILE A 19 -11.42 21.83 24.22
C ILE A 19 -12.65 21.20 24.90
N ASN A 20 -12.67 21.12 26.24
CA ASN A 20 -13.78 20.53 26.99
C ASN A 20 -15.03 21.46 27.06
N THR A 21 -14.84 22.78 26.99
CA THR A 21 -15.94 23.77 26.96
C THR A 21 -16.61 23.92 25.59
N LYS A 22 -16.14 23.24 24.53
CA LYS A 22 -16.93 23.07 23.30
C LYS A 22 -17.89 21.89 23.43
N SER A 23 -18.65 21.88 24.52
CA SER A 23 -19.84 21.05 24.61
C SER A 23 -20.88 21.60 23.64
N HIS A 24 -21.13 20.82 22.59
CA HIS A 24 -22.46 20.53 22.07
C HIS A 24 -23.34 21.74 21.74
N THR A 25 -22.91 22.58 20.81
CA THR A 25 -23.90 23.25 19.95
C THR A 25 -24.47 22.15 19.07
N ILE A 26 -25.71 21.75 19.30
CA ILE A 26 -26.48 20.97 18.33
C ILE A 26 -26.44 21.83 17.07
N LYS A 27 -25.59 21.45 16.10
CA LYS A 27 -25.56 22.09 14.79
C LYS A 27 -26.99 22.13 14.30
N GLU A 28 -27.42 23.30 13.81
CA GLU A 28 -28.76 23.52 13.26
C GLU A 28 -29.21 22.27 12.48
N PRO A 29 -30.43 21.74 12.69
CA PRO A 29 -30.90 20.55 11.97
C PRO A 29 -30.72 20.65 10.45
N SER A 30 -30.62 21.86 9.90
CA SER A 30 -30.22 22.14 8.52
C SER A 30 -28.78 21.71 8.18
N GLU A 31 -27.79 22.07 9.00
CA GLU A 31 -26.38 21.71 8.77
C GLU A 31 -26.13 20.21 8.86
N LEU A 32 -26.78 19.54 9.82
CA LEU A 32 -26.70 18.08 9.94
C LEU A 32 -27.33 17.36 8.75
N LYS A 33 -28.44 17.89 8.22
CA LYS A 33 -29.06 17.36 6.99
C LYS A 33 -28.18 17.56 5.77
N GLN A 34 -27.54 18.73 5.64
CA GLN A 34 -26.62 19.01 4.55
C GLN A 34 -25.40 18.08 4.60
N LEU A 35 -24.77 17.91 5.77
CA LEU A 35 -23.67 16.96 5.96
C LEU A 35 -24.09 15.52 5.65
N ALA A 36 -25.30 15.12 6.02
CA ALA A 36 -25.81 13.80 5.69
C ALA A 36 -26.02 13.61 4.17
N CYS A 37 -26.40 14.67 3.45
CA CYS A 37 -26.52 14.66 2.00
C CYS A 37 -25.14 14.52 1.34
N GLU A 38 -24.19 15.38 1.71
CA GLU A 38 -22.81 15.37 1.21
C GLU A 38 -22.12 14.02 1.48
N LEU A 39 -22.36 13.44 2.68
CA LEU A 39 -21.82 12.14 3.04
C LEU A 39 -22.41 11.03 2.16
N ARG A 40 -23.73 11.06 1.89
CA ARG A 40 -24.38 10.07 1.04
C ARG A 40 -23.86 10.15 -0.39
N GLU A 41 -23.75 11.35 -0.95
CA GLU A 41 -23.20 11.57 -2.28
C GLU A 41 -21.74 11.08 -2.38
N SER A 42 -20.93 11.43 -1.38
CA SER A 42 -19.53 10.97 -1.31
C SER A 42 -19.45 9.45 -1.20
N TYR A 43 -20.32 8.83 -0.40
CA TYR A 43 -20.39 7.38 -0.25
C TYR A 43 -20.81 6.68 -1.55
N GLU A 44 -21.84 7.18 -2.23
CA GLU A 44 -22.30 6.65 -3.52
C GLU A 44 -21.21 6.77 -4.59
N SER A 45 -20.51 7.91 -4.63
CA SER A 45 -19.36 8.14 -5.50
C SER A 45 -18.25 7.11 -5.25
N VAL A 46 -17.86 6.90 -3.98
CA VAL A 46 -16.84 5.90 -3.61
C VAL A 46 -17.28 4.49 -4.02
N VAL A 47 -18.54 4.12 -3.76
CA VAL A 47 -19.07 2.81 -4.17
C VAL A 47 -19.04 2.64 -5.69
N GLY A 48 -19.38 3.70 -6.44
CA GLY A 48 -19.29 3.73 -7.90
C GLY A 48 -17.85 3.53 -8.40
N LEU A 49 -16.90 4.26 -7.84
CA LEU A 49 -15.48 4.16 -8.19
C LEU A 49 -14.92 2.77 -7.88
N ILE A 50 -15.29 2.17 -6.74
CA ILE A 50 -14.88 0.80 -6.39
C ILE A 50 -15.42 -0.21 -7.41
N LYS A 51 -16.67 -0.07 -7.85
CA LYS A 51 -17.25 -0.94 -8.88
C LYS A 51 -16.51 -0.79 -10.22
N ALA A 52 -16.27 0.44 -10.67
CA ALA A 52 -15.56 0.71 -11.90
C ALA A 52 -14.11 0.18 -11.87
N ALA A 53 -13.41 0.35 -10.74
CA ALA A 53 -12.05 -0.17 -10.55
C ALA A 53 -12.01 -1.71 -10.63
N ARG A 54 -13.00 -2.39 -10.03
CA ARG A 54 -13.13 -3.86 -10.12
C ARG A 54 -13.36 -4.33 -11.55
N GLU A 55 -14.21 -3.64 -12.31
CA GLU A 55 -14.48 -4.00 -13.70
C GLU A 55 -13.22 -3.82 -14.56
N LYS A 56 -12.55 -2.68 -14.46
CA LYS A 56 -11.28 -2.44 -15.17
C LYS A 56 -10.19 -3.43 -14.77
N SER A 57 -10.16 -3.85 -13.52
CA SER A 57 -9.22 -4.88 -13.06
C SER A 57 -9.53 -6.26 -13.65
N ARG A 58 -10.80 -6.59 -13.89
CA ARG A 58 -11.21 -7.81 -14.59
C ARG A 58 -10.87 -7.78 -16.07
N GLU A 59 -11.10 -6.64 -16.75
CA GLU A 59 -10.67 -6.43 -18.13
C GLU A 59 -9.14 -6.66 -18.27
N ALA A 60 -8.34 -6.04 -17.39
CA ALA A 60 -6.89 -6.22 -17.39
C ALA A 60 -6.47 -7.67 -17.13
N LEU A 61 -7.20 -8.39 -16.28
CA LEU A 61 -6.95 -9.81 -16.00
C LEU A 61 -7.26 -10.69 -17.23
N ALA A 62 -8.37 -10.41 -17.93
CA ALA A 62 -8.72 -11.10 -19.17
C ALA A 62 -7.64 -10.90 -20.25
N GLU A 63 -7.14 -9.68 -20.42
CA GLU A 63 -6.03 -9.38 -21.34
C GLU A 63 -4.73 -10.09 -20.95
N ALA A 64 -4.42 -10.18 -19.66
CA ALA A 64 -3.25 -10.92 -19.19
C ALA A 64 -3.35 -12.43 -19.49
N ILE A 65 -4.55 -13.03 -19.37
CA ILE A 65 -4.81 -14.43 -19.75
C ILE A 65 -4.55 -14.62 -21.25
N LEU A 66 -5.12 -13.76 -22.09
CA LEU A 66 -4.93 -13.81 -23.55
C LEU A 66 -3.45 -13.62 -23.93
N CYS A 67 -2.76 -12.69 -23.28
CA CYS A 67 -1.32 -12.50 -23.46
C CYS A 67 -0.53 -13.76 -23.08
N GLY A 68 -0.88 -14.38 -21.96
CA GLY A 68 -0.33 -15.66 -21.52
C GLY A 68 -0.47 -16.79 -22.53
N GLN A 69 -1.65 -16.91 -23.14
CA GLN A 69 -1.93 -17.90 -24.19
C GLN A 69 -1.09 -17.63 -25.45
N LYS A 70 -1.00 -16.36 -25.87
CA LYS A 70 -0.15 -15.95 -27.00
C LYS A 70 1.33 -16.26 -26.72
N LEU A 71 1.84 -15.90 -25.54
CA LEU A 71 3.21 -16.18 -25.13
C LEU A 71 3.54 -17.68 -25.15
N LYS A 72 2.59 -18.52 -24.72
CA LYS A 72 2.74 -19.97 -24.74
C LYS A 72 2.86 -20.51 -26.17
N ARG A 73 1.95 -20.10 -27.04
CA ARG A 73 1.98 -20.45 -28.48
C ARG A 73 3.29 -19.98 -29.13
N THR A 74 3.74 -18.76 -28.84
CA THR A 74 5.01 -18.25 -29.37
C THR A 74 6.20 -19.06 -28.86
N LYS A 75 6.22 -19.45 -27.58
CA LYS A 75 7.29 -20.30 -27.04
C LYS A 75 7.36 -21.65 -27.73
N GLU A 76 6.21 -22.24 -28.06
CA GLU A 76 6.12 -23.50 -28.81
C GLU A 76 6.68 -23.35 -30.23
N LEU A 77 6.43 -22.22 -30.90
CA LEU A 77 6.93 -21.94 -32.25
C LEU A 77 8.44 -21.63 -32.30
N VAL A 78 8.95 -20.86 -31.34
CA VAL A 78 10.38 -20.50 -31.28
C VAL A 78 11.25 -21.70 -30.88
N GLY A 79 10.68 -22.64 -30.11
CA GLY A 79 11.39 -23.81 -29.60
C GLY A 79 12.24 -23.53 -28.36
N PRO A 80 12.75 -24.61 -27.72
CA PRO A 80 13.57 -24.50 -26.52
C PRO A 80 14.90 -23.76 -26.79
N GLY A 81 15.32 -22.90 -25.84
CA GLY A 81 16.60 -22.18 -25.89
C GLY A 81 16.54 -20.78 -26.53
N GLY A 82 15.75 -20.59 -27.59
CA GLY A 82 15.66 -19.29 -28.30
C GLY A 82 14.65 -18.29 -27.73
N TRP A 83 13.67 -18.77 -26.96
CA TRP A 83 12.52 -17.96 -26.55
C TRP A 83 12.86 -16.71 -25.73
N VAL A 84 13.85 -16.77 -24.83
CA VAL A 84 14.21 -15.62 -24.00
C VAL A 84 14.82 -14.50 -24.85
N LYS A 85 15.69 -14.86 -25.79
CA LYS A 85 16.30 -13.89 -26.72
C LYS A 85 15.22 -13.28 -27.62
N TRP A 86 14.34 -14.11 -28.17
CA TRP A 86 13.20 -13.64 -28.95
C TRP A 86 12.31 -12.66 -28.18
N LEU A 87 12.01 -12.96 -26.90
CA LEU A 87 11.18 -12.08 -26.06
C LEU A 87 11.85 -10.72 -25.84
N GLN A 88 13.15 -10.68 -25.60
CA GLN A 88 13.89 -9.42 -25.41
C GLN A 88 13.97 -8.58 -26.68
N GLU A 89 14.13 -9.22 -27.84
CA GLU A 89 14.23 -8.54 -29.13
C GLU A 89 12.87 -8.01 -29.62
N ASN A 90 11.78 -8.76 -29.40
CA ASN A 90 10.46 -8.43 -29.96
C ASN A 90 9.50 -7.78 -28.95
N CYS A 91 9.67 -8.03 -27.66
CA CYS A 91 8.79 -7.54 -26.58
C CYS A 91 9.60 -7.07 -25.36
N PRO A 92 10.51 -6.09 -25.51
CA PRO A 92 11.42 -5.66 -24.44
C PRO A 92 10.70 -5.13 -23.18
N GLN A 93 9.45 -4.67 -23.32
CA GLN A 93 8.61 -4.22 -22.22
C GLN A 93 8.13 -5.35 -21.29
N ILE A 94 8.18 -6.61 -21.74
CA ILE A 94 7.74 -7.76 -20.95
C ILE A 94 8.96 -8.45 -20.35
N SER A 95 9.12 -8.34 -19.04
CA SER A 95 10.17 -9.09 -18.34
C SER A 95 9.94 -10.60 -18.46
N ARG A 96 11.03 -11.38 -18.45
CA ARG A 96 10.96 -12.84 -18.43
C ARG A 96 10.07 -13.36 -17.29
N GLN A 97 10.16 -12.76 -16.11
CA GLN A 97 9.35 -13.17 -14.96
C GLN A 97 7.86 -12.91 -15.20
N THR A 98 7.52 -11.74 -15.74
CA THR A 98 6.13 -11.39 -16.10
C THR A 98 5.59 -12.37 -17.14
N ALA A 99 6.35 -12.63 -18.20
CA ALA A 99 5.96 -13.57 -19.24
C ALA A 99 5.68 -14.97 -18.68
N LEU A 100 6.54 -15.48 -17.79
CA LEU A 100 6.31 -16.78 -17.15
C LEU A 100 5.05 -16.79 -16.27
N LYS A 101 4.80 -15.73 -15.48
CA LYS A 101 3.57 -15.60 -14.67
C LYS A 101 2.33 -15.58 -15.56
N TRP A 102 2.37 -14.83 -16.66
CA TRP A 102 1.25 -14.73 -17.60
C TRP A 102 1.03 -16.03 -18.35
N MET A 103 2.08 -16.74 -18.77
CA MET A 103 1.94 -18.08 -19.38
C MET A 103 1.30 -19.10 -18.43
N LYS A 104 1.67 -19.08 -17.15
CA LYS A 104 0.99 -19.88 -16.12
C LYS A 104 -0.48 -19.49 -16.04
N LEU A 105 -0.76 -18.20 -15.88
CA LEU A 105 -2.12 -17.65 -15.83
C LEU A 105 -2.96 -18.06 -17.06
N GLY A 106 -2.42 -17.92 -18.27
CA GLY A 106 -3.08 -18.28 -19.53
C GLY A 106 -3.26 -19.78 -19.76
N SER A 107 -2.63 -20.63 -18.94
CA SER A 107 -2.88 -22.08 -18.95
C SER A 107 -4.12 -22.47 -18.13
N HIS A 108 -4.68 -21.54 -17.35
CA HIS A 108 -5.93 -21.72 -16.63
C HIS A 108 -7.11 -21.10 -17.38
N ASN A 109 -8.30 -21.66 -17.17
CA ASN A 109 -9.52 -21.24 -17.85
C ASN A 109 -10.03 -19.89 -17.33
N LEU A 110 -10.81 -19.19 -18.16
CA LEU A 110 -11.46 -17.90 -17.82
C LEU A 110 -12.38 -17.97 -16.58
N GLN A 111 -12.67 -19.16 -16.06
CA GLN A 111 -13.42 -19.33 -14.82
C GLN A 111 -12.78 -18.62 -13.63
N ILE A 112 -11.47 -18.34 -13.64
CA ILE A 112 -10.85 -17.56 -12.57
C ILE A 112 -11.36 -16.10 -12.49
N LEU A 113 -11.93 -15.58 -13.59
CA LEU A 113 -12.55 -14.25 -13.63
C LEU A 113 -13.81 -14.17 -12.75
N SER A 114 -14.46 -15.30 -12.44
CA SER A 114 -15.62 -15.33 -11.54
C SER A 114 -15.23 -15.12 -10.07
N THR A 115 -14.02 -15.54 -9.70
CA THR A 115 -13.57 -15.62 -8.31
C THR A 115 -12.57 -14.53 -7.94
N SER A 116 -11.91 -13.91 -8.93
CA SER A 116 -10.87 -12.90 -8.71
C SER A 116 -11.20 -11.55 -9.35
N TYR A 117 -10.84 -10.47 -8.65
CA TYR A 117 -11.12 -9.09 -9.08
C TYR A 117 -9.85 -8.35 -9.53
N GLY A 118 -8.76 -9.08 -9.84
CA GLY A 118 -7.51 -8.47 -10.31
C GLY A 118 -6.32 -9.43 -10.29
N LEU A 119 -5.21 -8.98 -10.90
CA LEU A 119 -4.00 -9.79 -11.13
C LEU A 119 -3.41 -10.42 -9.86
N ARG A 120 -3.24 -9.64 -8.77
CA ARG A 120 -2.68 -10.16 -7.51
C ARG A 120 -3.51 -11.31 -6.97
N GLN A 121 -4.84 -11.12 -6.91
CA GLN A 121 -5.76 -12.11 -6.36
C GLN A 121 -5.84 -13.35 -7.26
N ALA A 122 -5.75 -13.19 -8.58
CA ALA A 122 -5.64 -14.32 -9.51
C ALA A 122 -4.33 -15.09 -9.31
N TYR A 123 -3.19 -14.41 -9.11
CA TYR A 123 -1.92 -15.08 -8.83
C TYR A 123 -1.94 -15.88 -7.54
N ILE A 124 -2.58 -15.36 -6.49
CA ILE A 124 -2.74 -16.05 -5.20
C ILE A 124 -3.66 -17.27 -5.35
N ALA A 125 -4.82 -17.10 -6.01
CA ALA A 125 -5.77 -18.19 -6.23
C ALA A 125 -5.16 -19.34 -7.05
N LEU A 126 -4.16 -19.05 -7.89
CA LEU A 126 -3.41 -20.05 -8.66
C LEU A 126 -2.14 -20.56 -7.96
N GLY A 127 -1.80 -20.07 -6.77
CA GLY A 127 -0.54 -20.41 -6.08
C GLY A 127 0.71 -19.97 -6.85
N ILE A 128 0.61 -18.94 -7.71
CA ILE A 128 1.74 -18.35 -8.43
C ILE A 128 2.56 -17.45 -7.49
N ILE A 129 1.90 -16.83 -6.52
CA ILE A 129 2.48 -15.99 -5.47
C ILE A 129 1.80 -16.37 -4.15
N ASP A 130 2.56 -16.43 -3.06
CA ASP A 130 2.01 -16.63 -1.73
C ASP A 130 1.25 -15.39 -1.24
N GLU A 131 0.18 -15.59 -0.46
CA GLU A 131 -0.36 -14.50 0.35
C GLU A 131 0.73 -14.05 1.31
N ASP A 132 1.09 -12.77 1.24
CA ASP A 132 1.89 -12.14 2.27
C ASP A 132 1.03 -12.15 3.55
N GLN A 133 1.19 -13.22 4.34
CA GLN A 133 0.69 -13.27 5.71
C GLN A 133 1.12 -11.95 6.35
N PRO A 134 0.21 -11.21 7.03
CA PRO A 134 0.61 -9.99 7.72
C PRO A 134 1.76 -10.34 8.65
N SER A 135 2.99 -10.05 8.23
CA SER A 135 4.16 -10.31 9.04
C SER A 135 3.93 -9.50 10.31
N LYS A 136 3.88 -10.20 11.44
CA LYS A 136 3.79 -9.58 12.77
C LYS A 136 4.76 -8.41 12.76
N PRO A 137 4.36 -7.19 13.19
CA PRO A 137 5.25 -6.04 13.15
C PRO A 137 6.58 -6.45 13.78
N LYS A 138 7.64 -6.44 12.97
CA LYS A 138 9.01 -6.70 13.45
C LYS A 138 9.18 -5.82 14.70
N PRO A 139 9.69 -6.34 15.83
CA PRO A 139 10.06 -5.49 16.95
C PRO A 139 10.98 -4.43 16.38
N THR A 140 10.50 -3.19 16.35
CA THR A 140 11.27 -2.04 15.89
C THR A 140 12.48 -1.98 16.81
N ALA A 141 13.63 -2.35 16.26
CA ALA A 141 14.91 -2.25 16.94
C ALA A 141 15.00 -0.86 17.55
N GLY A 142 15.20 -0.83 18.87
CA GLY A 142 15.10 0.35 19.70
C GLY A 142 15.80 1.54 19.08
N ARG A 143 15.04 2.63 18.91
CA ARG A 143 15.59 3.96 18.67
C ARG A 143 16.51 4.27 19.85
N LYS A 144 17.83 4.10 19.67
CA LYS A 144 18.81 4.51 20.67
C LYS A 144 18.59 5.98 20.95
N LEU A 145 18.25 6.28 22.21
CA LEU A 145 18.16 7.62 22.74
C LEU A 145 19.56 8.23 22.62
N ASN A 146 19.72 9.26 21.78
CA ASN A 146 20.98 9.98 21.65
C ASN A 146 21.29 10.67 22.99
N THR A 147 22.26 10.17 23.74
CA THR A 147 22.89 10.92 24.84
C THR A 147 23.83 11.98 24.27
N PRO A 148 23.85 13.22 24.80
CA PRO A 148 24.71 14.29 24.32
C PRO A 148 26.21 14.00 24.56
N PRO A 149 27.12 14.52 23.72
CA PRO A 149 28.54 14.27 23.86
C PRO A 149 29.12 15.02 25.07
N THR A 150 29.78 14.28 25.95
CA THR A 150 30.59 14.85 27.04
C THR A 150 31.87 15.44 26.43
N VAL A 151 32.00 16.75 26.52
CA VAL A 151 33.21 17.48 26.15
C VAL A 151 34.31 17.15 27.17
N LYS A 152 35.40 16.52 26.74
CA LYS A 152 36.67 16.47 27.49
C LYS A 152 37.68 17.38 26.80
N PRO A 153 38.15 18.46 27.45
CA PRO A 153 39.40 19.08 27.09
C PRO A 153 40.58 18.34 27.74
N SER A 154 41.69 18.38 27.03
CA SER A 154 42.84 17.49 27.04
C SER A 154 44.09 18.06 27.73
N LEU A 155 45.05 17.16 27.97
CA LEU A 155 46.52 17.35 28.15
C LEU A 155 46.96 17.89 29.55
N SER A 156 47.55 17.08 30.44
CA SER A 156 48.94 16.52 30.52
C SER A 156 49.86 17.39 31.41
N PRO A 157 51.02 16.93 31.93
CA PRO A 157 51.51 15.60 32.30
C PRO A 157 52.09 15.54 33.76
N ALA A 158 52.81 14.45 34.08
CA ALA A 158 53.58 14.07 35.29
C ALA A 158 54.29 15.22 36.06
N VAL A 159 54.66 15.08 37.36
CA VAL A 159 55.88 14.41 37.88
C VAL A 159 55.77 14.25 39.42
N SER A 160 56.35 13.16 39.93
CA SER A 160 56.81 12.82 41.32
C SER A 160 56.08 13.33 42.55
#